data_AF-A0A832RWE2-F1
#
_entry.id   AF-A0A832RWE2-F1
#
_cell.length_a   1.000
_cell.length_b   1.000
_cell.length_c   1.000
_cell.angle_alpha   90.00
_cell.angle_beta   90.00
_cell.angle_gamma   90.00
#
_symmetry.space_group_name_H-M   'P 1'
#
loop_
_entity.id
_entity.type
_entity.pdbx_description
1 polymer ?
#
loop_
_entity_poly.entity_id
_entity_poly.type
_entity_poly.pdbx_seq_one_letter_code
_entity_poly.pdbx_strand_id
1 'polypeptide(L)'
;MNKAVVILSGGLDSLCLGAYFAKKFDLYGITFSYGQRASRELVAAKKVGKILHLREHKIIPLDFMKSLYGSSNVLTSSKKSLPSEFDYSIVVPIRNAIFITIASAWAY
;
A
#
# COMPACT_ATOMS: atom_id res chain seq x y z
N MET A 1 -3.74 11.61 -23.07
CA MET A 1 -2.59 11.45 -22.15
C MET A 1 -2.51 9.98 -21.76
N ASN A 2 -1.30 9.43 -21.60
CA ASN A 2 -1.13 8.04 -21.18
C ASN A 2 -1.53 7.90 -19.70
N LYS A 3 -2.21 6.81 -19.35
CA LYS A 3 -2.62 6.52 -17.97
C LYS A 3 -1.54 5.69 -17.27
N ALA A 4 -1.40 5.89 -15.96
CA ALA A 4 -0.52 5.04 -15.15
C ALA A 4 -1.15 4.78 -13.77
N VAL A 5 -0.94 3.57 -13.25
CA VAL A 5 -1.34 3.19 -11.89
C VAL A 5 -0.14 3.29 -10.96
N VAL A 6 -0.33 3.95 -9.81
CA VAL A 6 0.68 4.10 -8.75
C VAL A 6 0.18 3.39 -7.50
N ILE A 7 0.97 2.44 -7.00
CA ILE A 7 0.74 1.80 -5.70
C ILE A 7 1.26 2.74 -4.61
N LEU A 8 0.37 3.34 -3.84
CA LEU A 8 0.70 4.31 -2.79
C LEU A 8 0.73 3.67 -1.41
N SER A 9 1.89 3.70 -0.75
CA SER A 9 2.04 3.32 0.67
C SER A 9 1.83 4.50 1.62
N GLY A 10 1.92 5.74 1.12
CA GLY A 10 1.92 6.96 1.95
C GLY A 10 3.31 7.36 2.45
N GLY A 11 4.35 6.60 2.11
CA GLY A 11 5.74 6.92 2.37
C GLY A 11 6.38 7.81 1.28
N LEU A 12 7.56 8.34 1.60
CA LEU A 12 8.33 9.26 0.76
C LEU A 12 8.59 8.70 -0.64
N ASP A 13 8.99 7.43 -0.76
CA ASP A 13 9.34 6.82 -2.05
C ASP A 13 8.16 6.83 -3.02
N SER A 14 6.98 6.41 -2.54
CA SER A 14 5.76 6.39 -3.36
C SER A 14 5.30 7.80 -3.76
N LEU A 15 5.52 8.80 -2.90
CA LEU A 15 5.25 10.20 -3.18
C LEU A 15 6.21 10.74 -4.24
N CYS A 16 7.51 10.55 -4.08
CA CYS A 16 8.54 11.03 -5.01
C CYS A 16 8.35 10.42 -6.40
N LEU A 17 8.11 9.10 -6.48
CA LEU A 17 7.83 8.40 -7.73
C LEU A 17 6.56 8.95 -8.39
N GLY A 18 5.47 9.08 -7.62
CA GLY A 18 4.22 9.64 -8.09
C GLY A 18 4.38 11.07 -8.63
N ALA A 19 5.07 11.93 -7.89
CA ALA A 19 5.30 13.32 -8.28
C ALA A 19 6.12 13.44 -9.58
N TYR A 20 7.11 12.55 -9.77
CA TYR A 20 7.88 12.50 -10.99
C TYR A 20 7.03 12.11 -12.21
N PHE A 21 6.16 11.10 -12.06
CA PHE A 21 5.31 10.60 -13.15
C PHE A 21 4.04 11.42 -13.38
N ALA A 22 3.58 12.21 -12.40
CA ALA A 22 2.42 13.10 -12.53
C ALA A 22 2.60 14.14 -13.66
N LYS A 23 3.85 14.47 -13.98
CA LYS A 23 4.20 15.38 -15.09
C LYS A 23 4.05 14.73 -16.47
N LYS A 24 3.93 13.39 -16.54
CA LYS A 24 4.00 12.59 -17.76
C LYS A 24 2.74 11.77 -18.03
N PHE A 25 1.97 11.44 -16.99
CA PHE A 25 0.82 10.54 -17.05
C PHE A 25 -0.36 11.07 -16.24
N ASP A 26 -1.57 10.69 -16.65
CA ASP A 26 -2.74 10.76 -15.78
C ASP A 26 -2.65 9.63 -14.75
N LEU A 27 -2.45 10.00 -13.49
CA LEU A 27 -2.21 9.03 -12.42
C LEU A 27 -3.50 8.54 -11.79
N TYR A 28 -3.55 7.23 -11.56
CA TYR A 28 -4.56 6.50 -10.81
C TYR A 28 -3.86 5.83 -9.62
N GLY A 29 -4.34 6.05 -8.40
CA GLY A 29 -3.71 5.51 -7.19
C GLY A 29 -4.44 4.28 -6.65
N ILE A 30 -3.67 3.33 -6.12
CA ILE A 30 -4.21 2.23 -5.33
C ILE A 30 -3.40 2.10 -4.03
N THR A 31 -4.09 1.97 -2.91
CA THR A 31 -3.49 1.75 -1.59
C THR A 31 -4.09 0.51 -0.97
N PHE A 32 -3.25 -0.33 -0.37
CA PHE A 32 -3.68 -1.57 0.26
C PHE A 32 -3.73 -1.41 1.78
N SER A 33 -4.90 -1.66 2.36
CA SER A 33 -5.10 -1.75 3.81
C SER A 33 -4.97 -3.19 4.23
N TYR A 34 -3.82 -3.59 4.77
CA TYR A 34 -3.59 -4.93 5.29
C TYR A 34 -3.08 -4.84 6.73
N GLY A 35 -3.74 -5.57 7.64
CA GLY A 35 -3.38 -5.56 9.06
C GLY A 35 -3.97 -4.39 9.86
N GLN A 36 -3.78 -4.44 11.18
CA GLN A 36 -4.46 -3.53 12.11
C GLN A 36 -3.75 -2.18 12.31
N ARG A 37 -2.46 -2.08 11.95
CA ARG A 37 -1.62 -0.90 12.26
C ARG A 37 -1.45 0.07 11.08
N ALA A 38 -2.01 -0.24 9.91
CA ALA A 38 -1.91 0.59 8.70
C ALA A 38 -2.69 1.91 8.76
N SER A 39 -3.35 2.25 9.88
CA SER A 39 -4.21 3.45 9.95
C SER A 39 -3.48 4.75 9.65
N ARG A 40 -2.24 4.92 10.14
CA ARG A 40 -1.41 6.10 9.86
C ARG A 40 -0.95 6.17 8.41
N GLU A 41 -0.53 5.04 7.86
CA GLU A 41 -0.10 4.92 6.46
C GLU A 41 -1.26 5.23 5.50
N LEU A 42 -2.47 4.77 5.81
CA LEU A 42 -3.67 5.08 5.02
C LEU A 42 -4.00 6.57 5.02
N VAL A 43 -3.87 7.23 6.18
CA VAL A 43 -4.07 8.69 6.27
C VAL A 43 -3.03 9.42 5.43
N ALA A 44 -1.76 9.01 5.50
CA ALA A 44 -0.68 9.58 4.70
C ALA A 44 -0.90 9.34 3.20
N ALA A 45 -1.27 8.12 2.81
CA ALA A 45 -1.54 7.75 1.42
C ALA A 45 -2.71 8.58 0.84
N LYS A 46 -3.79 8.78 1.59
CA LYS A 46 -4.90 9.67 1.19
C LYS A 46 -4.43 11.11 0.96
N LYS A 47 -3.56 11.63 1.82
CA LYS A 47 -2.98 12.98 1.67
C LYS A 47 -2.10 13.05 0.41
N VAL A 48 -1.23 12.07 0.22
CA VAL A 48 -0.36 11.96 -0.97
C VAL A 48 -1.20 11.89 -2.25
N GLY A 49 -2.27 11.09 -2.27
CA GLY A 49 -3.17 11.00 -3.42
C GLY A 49 -3.80 12.34 -3.81
N LYS A 50 -4.15 13.17 -2.82
CA LYS A 50 -4.64 14.53 -3.06
C LYS A 50 -3.55 15.45 -3.61
N ILE A 51 -2.34 15.40 -3.05
CA ILE A 51 -1.19 16.21 -3.49
C ILE A 51 -0.80 15.87 -4.93
N LEU A 52 -0.89 14.59 -5.31
CA LEU A 52 -0.57 14.12 -6.65
C LEU A 52 -1.69 14.34 -7.68
N HIS A 53 -2.83 14.92 -7.27
CA HIS A 53 -4.00 15.15 -8.12
C HIS A 53 -4.45 13.89 -8.89
N LEU A 54 -4.49 12.75 -8.20
CA LEU A 54 -4.91 11.49 -8.80
C LEU A 54 -6.32 11.59 -9.39
N ARG A 55 -6.52 11.00 -10.58
CA ARG A 55 -7.83 10.89 -11.24
C ARG A 55 -8.79 10.02 -10.44
N GLU A 56 -8.26 8.97 -9.83
CA GLU A 56 -8.96 8.09 -8.90
C GLU A 56 -7.96 7.56 -7.87
N HIS A 57 -8.42 7.36 -6.63
CA HIS A 57 -7.63 6.71 -5.59
C HIS A 57 -8.44 5.61 -4.90
N LYS A 58 -8.13 4.35 -5.20
CA LYS A 58 -8.76 3.19 -4.56
C LYS A 58 -8.02 2.79 -3.29
N ILE A 59 -8.77 2.45 -2.25
CA ILE A 59 -8.24 1.85 -1.03
C ILE A 59 -8.86 0.47 -0.90
N ILE A 60 -8.02 -0.56 -1.02
CA ILE A 60 -8.45 -1.95 -1.04
C ILE A 60 -8.12 -2.61 0.29
N PRO A 61 -9.11 -3.04 1.08
CA PRO A 61 -8.86 -3.88 2.25
C PRO A 61 -8.39 -5.27 1.80
N LEU A 62 -7.32 -5.76 2.41
CA LEU A 62 -6.78 -7.11 2.18
C LEU A 62 -6.88 -7.93 3.47
N ASP A 63 -8.09 -8.04 4.00
CA ASP A 63 -8.34 -8.73 5.28
C ASP A 63 -7.95 -10.22 5.22
N PHE A 64 -7.96 -10.83 4.04
CA PHE A 64 -7.48 -12.21 3.83
C PHE A 64 -6.00 -12.40 4.18
N MET A 65 -5.18 -11.33 4.17
CA MET A 65 -3.78 -11.45 4.59
C MET A 65 -3.66 -11.86 6.06
N LYS A 66 -4.68 -11.58 6.89
CA LYS A 66 -4.73 -12.05 8.28
C LYS A 66 -4.87 -13.57 8.38
N SER A 67 -5.65 -14.20 7.51
CA SER A 67 -5.78 -15.67 7.53
C SER A 67 -4.52 -16.37 7.04
N LEU A 68 -3.79 -15.75 6.10
CA LEU A 68 -2.55 -16.30 5.56
C LEU A 68 -1.34 -16.11 6.49
N TYR A 69 -1.21 -14.93 7.12
CA TYR A 69 0.01 -14.53 7.82
C TYR A 69 -0.19 -14.18 9.31
N GLY A 70 -1.42 -14.18 9.81
CA GLY A 70 -1.74 -13.69 11.16
C GLY A 70 -1.12 -14.50 12.31
N SER A 71 -0.64 -15.72 12.04
CA SER A 71 0.11 -16.55 13.00
C SER A 71 1.62 -16.23 13.00
N SER A 72 2.20 -15.87 11.86
CA SER A 72 3.64 -15.70 11.66
C SER A 72 4.10 -14.24 11.63
N ASN A 73 3.25 -13.30 11.25
CA ASN A 73 3.62 -11.90 11.04
C ASN A 73 2.90 -10.92 11.98
N VAL A 74 3.66 -10.01 12.58
CA VAL A 74 3.21 -9.07 13.62
C VAL A 74 2.34 -7.94 13.08
N LEU A 75 2.43 -7.60 11.79
CA LEU A 75 1.60 -6.57 11.16
C LEU A 75 0.20 -7.08 10.82
N THR A 76 0.06 -8.39 10.60
CA THR A 76 -1.22 -9.05 10.29
C THR A 76 -1.86 -9.73 11.50
N SER A 77 -1.08 -10.01 12.55
CA SER A 77 -1.57 -10.59 13.81
C SER A 77 -2.22 -9.56 14.73
N SER A 78 -3.30 -9.94 15.39
CA SER A 78 -3.94 -9.14 16.46
C SER A 78 -3.44 -9.49 17.86
N LYS A 79 -2.50 -10.46 17.99
CA LYS A 79 -2.06 -11.01 19.28
C LYS A 79 -0.57 -10.78 19.59
N LYS A 80 0.22 -10.27 18.63
CA LYS A 80 1.66 -10.05 18.80
C LYS A 80 2.00 -8.56 18.96
N SER A 81 2.80 -8.22 19.96
CA SER A 81 3.37 -6.88 20.14
C SER A 81 4.41 -6.60 19.06
N LEU A 82 4.61 -5.33 18.70
CA LEU A 82 5.74 -4.92 17.87
C LEU A 82 7.03 -5.14 18.67
N PRO A 83 8.03 -5.83 18.09
CA PRO A 83 9.35 -5.87 18.68
C PRO A 83 9.94 -4.45 18.71
N SER A 84 10.69 -4.13 19.77
CA SER A 84 11.37 -2.84 19.94
C SER A 84 12.56 -2.68 18.99
N GLU A 85 13.11 -3.81 18.55
CA GLU A 85 14.17 -3.89 17.55
C GLU A 85 13.65 -4.52 16.26
N PHE A 86 14.39 -4.37 15.18
CA PHE A 86 14.01 -4.96 13.90
C PHE A 86 14.04 -6.49 13.98
N ASP A 87 12.92 -7.10 13.62
CA ASP A 87 12.76 -8.55 13.50
C ASP A 87 12.01 -8.84 12.20
N TYR A 88 12.46 -9.86 11.47
CA TYR A 88 11.81 -10.35 10.25
C TYR A 88 10.33 -10.69 10.43
N SER A 89 9.85 -10.91 11.64
CA SER A 89 8.42 -11.06 11.95
C SER A 89 7.54 -9.86 11.54
N ILE A 90 8.14 -8.69 11.24
CA ILE A 90 7.44 -7.53 10.68
C ILE A 90 7.34 -7.56 9.15
N VAL A 91 8.13 -8.39 8.46
CA VAL A 91 8.12 -8.50 7.00
C VAL A 91 7.03 -9.47 6.57
N VAL A 92 6.03 -8.99 5.83
CA VAL A 92 4.96 -9.85 5.32
C VAL A 92 5.46 -10.57 4.06
N PRO A 93 5.50 -11.92 4.04
CA PRO A 93 6.01 -12.67 2.90
C PRO A 93 5.26 -12.35 1.61
N ILE A 94 5.99 -12.09 0.52
CA ILE A 94 5.46 -12.00 -0.86
C ILE A 94 4.37 -10.92 -1.06
N ARG A 95 4.16 -10.03 -0.08
CA ARG A 95 3.11 -8.99 -0.11
C ARG A 95 3.14 -8.14 -1.37
N ASN A 96 4.32 -7.76 -1.86
CA ASN A 96 4.43 -6.92 -3.05
C ASN A 96 3.96 -7.62 -4.33
N ALA A 97 4.09 -8.95 -4.43
CA ALA A 97 3.54 -9.69 -5.56
C ALA A 97 2.00 -9.61 -5.57
N ILE A 98 1.37 -9.78 -4.39
CA ILE A 98 -0.07 -9.61 -4.21
C ILE A 98 -0.50 -8.20 -4.66
N PHE A 99 0.23 -7.17 -4.23
CA PHE A 99 -0.08 -5.78 -4.58
C PHE A 99 0.00 -5.53 -6.08
N ILE A 100 1.06 -6.00 -6.72
CA ILE A 100 1.26 -5.85 -8.17
C ILE A 100 0.16 -6.60 -8.90
N THR A 101 -0.15 -7.84 -8.54
CA THR A 101 -1.22 -8.62 -9.17
C THR A 101 -2.58 -7.93 -9.08
N ILE A 102 -2.96 -7.40 -7.91
CA ILE A 102 -4.24 -6.70 -7.75
C ILE A 102 -4.24 -5.37 -8.52
N ALA A 103 -3.13 -4.62 -8.47
CA ALA A 103 -3.01 -3.36 -9.22
C ALA A 103 -3.09 -3.61 -10.73
N SER A 104 -2.44 -4.66 -11.24
CA SER A 104 -2.52 -5.08 -12.63
C SER A 104 -3.94 -5.50 -13.01
N ALA A 105 -4.64 -6.26 -12.16
CA ALA A 105 -6.03 -6.65 -12.41
C ALA A 105 -6.98 -5.45 -12.46
N TRP A 106 -6.71 -4.39 -11.68
CA TRP A 106 -7.47 -3.14 -11.74
C TRP A 106 -7.11 -2.28 -12.96
N ALA A 107 -5.84 -2.32 -13.39
CA ALA A 107 -5.33 -1.49 -14.48
C ALA A 107 -5.58 -2.06 -15.89
N TYR A 108 -6.01 -3.33 -15.98
CA TYR A 108 -6.34 -4.02 -17.22
C TYR A 108 -7.66 -3.50 -17.81
#